data_AF-A0A7V9GYT0-F1
#
_entry.id   AF-A0A7V9GYT0-F1
#
_cell.length_a   1.000
_cell.length_b   1.000
_cell.length_c   1.000
_cell.angle_alpha   90.00
_cell.angle_beta   90.00
_cell.angle_gamma   90.00
#
_symmetry.space_group_name_H-M   'P 1'
#
loop_
_entity.id
_entity.type
_entity.pdbx_description
1 polymer ?
#
loop_
_entity_poly.entity_id
_entity_poly.type
_entity_poly.pdbx_seq_one_letter_code
_entity_poly.pdbx_strand_id
1 'polypeptide(L)'
;MAQMSWRSSDELYARVRAAAGTHGWSVNEYVTRVLDAATDPATAGTPRAALVERLERAGLLAPPGSPRQRPPRAKVRRARRAAGTGTPLSDIVAADRG
;
A
#
# COMPACT_ATOMS: atom_id res chain seq x y z
N MET A 1 11.29 -21.89 -21.05
CA MET A 1 11.63 -20.67 -20.29
C MET A 1 11.40 -19.49 -21.20
N ALA A 2 10.57 -18.53 -20.78
CA ALA A 2 10.37 -17.27 -21.49
C ALA A 2 10.97 -16.14 -20.64
N GLN A 3 11.65 -15.20 -21.28
CA GLN A 3 12.24 -14.03 -20.62
C GLN A 3 11.46 -12.79 -21.00
N MET A 4 11.06 -12.01 -20.00
CA MET A 4 10.36 -10.74 -20.18
C MET A 4 11.21 -9.61 -19.62
N SER A 5 11.37 -8.54 -20.41
CA SER A 5 12.02 -7.30 -20.00
C SER A 5 11.08 -6.14 -20.30
N TRP A 6 10.97 -5.22 -19.37
CA TRP A 6 10.08 -4.07 -19.47
C TRP A 6 10.73 -2.84 -18.86
N ARG A 7 10.32 -1.67 -19.36
CA ARG A 7 10.71 -0.38 -18.80
C ARG A 7 9.62 0.09 -17.85
N SER A 8 10.05 0.64 -16.73
CA SER A 8 9.21 1.11 -15.63
C SER A 8 9.70 2.51 -15.26
N SER A 9 8.83 3.33 -14.66
CA SER A 9 9.34 4.51 -13.94
C SER A 9 10.11 4.06 -12.70
N ASP A 10 11.07 4.87 -12.25
CA ASP A 10 11.84 4.59 -11.04
C ASP A 10 10.93 4.51 -9.81
N GLU A 11 9.88 5.32 -9.78
CA GLU A 11 8.87 5.33 -8.72
C GLU A 11 8.12 3.99 -8.64
N LEU A 12 7.74 3.42 -9.78
CA LEU A 12 7.09 2.11 -9.82
C LEU A 12 8.06 1.02 -9.39
N TYR A 13 9.31 1.07 -9.85
CA TYR A 13 10.33 0.11 -9.44
C TYR A 13 10.59 0.16 -7.93
N ALA A 14 10.68 1.36 -7.35
CA ALA A 14 10.85 1.56 -5.91
C ALA A 14 9.68 0.96 -5.11
N ARG A 15 8.43 1.17 -5.54
CA ARG A 15 7.25 0.57 -4.89
C ARG A 15 7.28 -0.96 -4.98
N VAL A 16 7.61 -1.51 -6.14
CA VAL A 16 7.71 -2.97 -6.31
C VAL A 16 8.82 -3.55 -5.44
N ARG A 17 9.99 -2.90 -5.38
CA ARG A 17 11.10 -3.33 -4.52
C ARG A 17 10.74 -3.31 -3.03
N ALA A 18 10.05 -2.26 -2.58
CA ALA A 18 9.58 -2.17 -1.19
C ALA A 18 8.55 -3.26 -0.85
N ALA A 19 7.62 -3.53 -1.76
CA ALA A 19 6.63 -4.59 -1.59
C ALA A 19 7.33 -5.97 -1.54
N ALA A 20 8.23 -6.26 -2.49
CA ALA A 20 9.01 -7.50 -2.49
C ALA A 20 9.81 -7.68 -1.18
N GLY A 21 10.44 -6.60 -0.69
CA GLY A 21 11.17 -6.60 0.57
C GLY A 21 10.31 -6.94 1.79
N THR A 22 9.06 -6.46 1.83
CA THR A 22 8.11 -6.80 2.91
C THR A 22 7.84 -8.29 3.02
N HIS A 23 7.89 -9.02 1.90
CA HIS A 23 7.64 -10.46 1.84
C HIS A 23 8.92 -11.31 1.82
N GLY A 24 10.10 -10.69 1.87
CA GLY A 24 11.38 -11.39 1.79
C GLY A 24 11.67 -11.99 0.40
N TRP A 25 11.07 -11.43 -0.66
CA TRP A 25 11.21 -11.95 -2.03
C TRP A 25 12.15 -11.11 -2.88
N SER A 26 12.72 -11.76 -3.89
CA SER A 26 13.36 -11.04 -4.98
C SER A 26 12.31 -10.25 -5.78
N VAL A 27 12.73 -9.15 -6.40
CA VAL A 27 11.85 -8.35 -7.28
C VAL A 27 11.27 -9.19 -8.40
N ASN A 28 12.08 -10.10 -8.97
CA ASN A 28 11.63 -10.96 -10.05
C ASN A 28 10.55 -11.94 -9.57
N GLU A 29 10.76 -12.60 -8.42
CA GLU A 29 9.78 -13.52 -7.83
C GLU A 29 8.47 -12.82 -7.49
N TYR A 30 8.54 -11.61 -6.92
CA TYR A 30 7.36 -10.80 -6.66
C TYR A 30 6.57 -10.50 -7.93
N VAL A 31 7.25 -10.05 -9.00
CA VAL A 31 6.61 -9.76 -10.29
C VAL A 31 6.02 -11.02 -10.91
N THR A 32 6.72 -12.15 -10.85
CA THR A 32 6.20 -13.44 -11.35
C THR A 32 4.91 -13.83 -10.64
N ARG A 33 4.86 -13.76 -9.30
CA ARG A 33 3.65 -14.11 -8.53
C ARG A 33 2.48 -13.18 -8.83
N VAL A 34 2.75 -11.88 -9.00
CA VAL A 34 1.71 -10.91 -9.39
C VAL A 34 1.16 -11.21 -10.77
N LEU A 35 2.02 -11.50 -11.75
CA LEU A 35 1.59 -11.81 -13.12
C LEU A 35 0.82 -13.14 -13.17
N ASP A 36 1.31 -14.17 -12.49
CA ASP A 36 0.64 -15.47 -12.37
C ASP A 36 -0.77 -15.29 -11.79
N ALA A 37 -0.88 -14.57 -10.68
CA ALA A 37 -2.17 -14.22 -10.09
C ALA A 37 -3.05 -13.37 -11.04
N ALA A 38 -2.47 -12.48 -11.84
CA ALA A 38 -3.22 -11.67 -12.80
C ALA A 38 -3.78 -12.50 -13.98
N THR A 39 -3.14 -13.62 -14.32
CA THR A 39 -3.46 -14.42 -15.51
C THR A 39 -4.11 -15.78 -15.23
N ASP A 40 -4.18 -16.23 -13.97
CA ASP A 40 -4.75 -17.54 -13.59
C ASP A 40 -6.28 -17.62 -13.85
N PRO A 41 -6.73 -18.46 -14.80
CA PRO A 41 -8.14 -18.62 -15.14
C PRO A 41 -8.97 -19.31 -14.07
N ALA A 42 -8.36 -19.95 -13.06
CA ALA A 42 -9.06 -20.62 -11.97
C ALA A 42 -9.72 -19.64 -10.96
N THR A 43 -9.49 -18.32 -11.10
CA THR A 43 -9.94 -17.29 -10.15
C THR A 43 -11.04 -16.34 -10.67
N ALA A 44 -11.82 -16.78 -11.67
CA ALA A 44 -12.85 -15.99 -12.36
C ALA A 44 -14.13 -15.66 -11.54
N GLY A 45 -14.00 -15.36 -10.25
CA GLY A 45 -15.06 -14.74 -9.43
C GLY A 45 -15.18 -13.22 -9.65
N THR A 46 -16.02 -12.54 -8.86
CA THR A 46 -16.14 -11.06 -8.96
C THR A 46 -14.77 -10.38 -8.84
N PRO A 47 -14.47 -9.30 -9.60
CA PRO A 47 -13.11 -8.75 -9.70
C PRO A 47 -12.46 -8.43 -8.35
N ARG A 48 -13.26 -7.97 -7.38
CA ARG A 48 -12.83 -7.67 -6.01
C ARG A 48 -12.56 -8.92 -5.18
N ALA A 49 -13.45 -9.92 -5.21
CA ALA A 49 -13.24 -11.17 -4.49
C ALA A 49 -12.02 -11.90 -5.04
N ALA A 50 -11.91 -11.97 -6.37
CA ALA A 50 -10.75 -12.51 -7.06
C ALA A 50 -9.46 -11.76 -6.66
N LEU A 51 -9.47 -10.43 -6.56
CA LEU A 51 -8.29 -9.67 -6.13
C LEU A 51 -7.90 -9.99 -4.69
N VAL A 52 -8.86 -10.08 -3.76
CA VAL A 52 -8.59 -10.43 -2.36
C VAL A 52 -8.01 -11.84 -2.27
N GLU A 53 -8.61 -12.83 -2.93
CA GLU A 53 -8.14 -14.21 -2.95
C GLU A 53 -6.72 -14.33 -3.56
N ARG A 54 -6.44 -13.54 -4.60
CA ARG A 54 -5.12 -13.44 -5.25
C ARG A 54 -4.07 -12.85 -4.32
N LEU A 55 -4.39 -11.74 -3.65
CA LEU A 55 -3.48 -11.11 -2.69
C LEU A 55 -3.27 -12.01 -1.46
N GLU A 56 -4.27 -12.78 -1.06
CA GLU A 56 -4.17 -13.74 0.05
C GLU A 56 -3.20 -14.88 -0.29
N ARG A 57 -3.37 -15.55 -1.44
CA ARG A 57 -2.44 -16.59 -1.91
C ARG A 57 -1.02 -16.07 -2.08
N ALA A 58 -0.88 -14.86 -2.59
CA ALA A 58 0.41 -14.22 -2.73
C ALA A 58 0.93 -13.65 -1.39
N GLY A 59 0.33 -13.93 -0.23
CA GLY A 59 0.80 -13.44 1.06
C GLY A 59 0.87 -11.91 1.20
N LEU A 60 0.24 -11.17 0.27
CA LEU A 60 0.26 -9.72 0.13
C LEU A 60 -0.81 -9.03 0.97
N LEU A 61 -1.71 -9.80 1.59
CA LEU A 61 -2.66 -9.27 2.55
C LEU A 61 -2.02 -9.14 3.92
N ALA A 62 -2.06 -7.93 4.48
CA ALA A 62 -1.81 -7.75 5.90
C ALA A 62 -2.90 -8.50 6.69
N PRO A 63 -2.53 -9.24 7.75
CA PRO A 63 -3.52 -9.89 8.60
C PRO A 63 -4.47 -8.83 9.17
N PRO A 64 -5.77 -9.14 9.32
CA PRO A 64 -6.70 -8.21 9.95
C PRO A 64 -6.18 -7.87 11.34
N GLY A 65 -5.89 -6.59 11.56
CA GLY A 65 -5.49 -6.10 12.88
C GLY A 65 -6.65 -6.22 13.88
N SER A 66 -6.33 -6.18 15.18
CA SER A 66 -7.34 -6.20 16.22
C SER A 66 -8.41 -5.12 15.99
N PRO A 67 -9.71 -5.43 16.19
CA PRO A 67 -10.79 -4.46 16.01
C PRO A 67 -10.49 -3.16 16.76
N ARG A 68 -10.32 -2.06 16.03
CA ARG A 68 -10.08 -0.74 16.63
C ARG A 68 -11.41 -0.06 16.90
N GLN A 69 -11.64 0.30 18.16
CA GLN A 69 -12.80 1.09 18.52
C GLN A 69 -12.63 2.54 18.03
N ARG A 70 -13.64 3.05 17.33
CA ARG A 70 -13.65 4.45 16.90
C ARG A 70 -13.56 5.36 18.15
N PRO A 71 -12.62 6.32 18.20
CA PRO A 71 -12.55 7.24 19.33
C PRO A 71 -13.84 8.05 19.49
N PRO A 72 -14.30 8.31 20.72
CA PRO A 72 -15.45 9.18 20.98
C PRO A 72 -15.27 10.56 20.35
N ARG A 73 -16.34 11.16 19.82
CA ARG A 73 -16.30 12.47 19.15
C ARG A 73 -15.65 13.56 20.01
N ALA A 74 -15.85 13.52 21.33
CA ALA A 74 -15.24 14.46 22.26
C ALA A 74 -13.70 14.36 22.28
N LYS A 75 -13.15 13.15 22.23
CA LYS A 75 -11.70 12.90 22.17
C LYS A 75 -11.11 13.43 20.86
N VAL A 76 -11.80 13.20 19.74
CA VAL A 76 -11.42 13.75 18.43
C VAL A 76 -11.44 15.28 18.43
N ARG A 77 -12.50 15.90 18.98
CA ARG A 77 -12.62 17.36 19.05
C ARG A 77 -11.51 17.99 19.89
N ARG A 78 -11.18 17.39 21.04
CA ARG A 78 -10.07 17.85 21.88
C ARG A 78 -8.73 17.76 21.15
N ALA A 79 -8.46 16.62 20.50
CA ALA A 79 -7.24 16.43 19.72
C ALA A 79 -7.14 17.45 18.58
N ARG A 80 -8.24 17.74 17.87
CA ARG A 80 -8.27 18.78 16.82
C ARG A 80 -7.93 20.17 17.37
N ARG A 81 -8.49 20.55 18.53
CA ARG A 81 -8.17 21.84 19.16
C ARG A 81 -6.70 21.93 19.54
N ALA A 82 -6.16 20.88 20.17
CA ALA A 82 -4.74 20.83 20.55
C ALA A 82 -3.80 20.84 19.33
N ALA A 83 -4.17 20.18 18.23
CA ALA A 83 -3.38 20.22 16.99
C ALA A 83 -3.41 21.60 16.31
N GLY A 84 -4.48 22.38 16.51
CA GLY A 84 -4.65 23.71 15.94
C GLY A 84 -3.90 24.83 16.66
N THR A 85 -3.15 24.54 17.73
CA THR A 85 -2.35 25.54 18.46
C THR A 85 -0.90 25.62 18.02
N GLY A 86 -0.47 24.76 17.09
CA GLY A 86 0.88 24.78 16.53
C GLY A 86 1.06 25.82 15.42
N THR A 87 2.30 25.95 14.93
CA THR A 87 2.60 26.78 13.77
C THR A 87 1.83 26.27 12.54
N PRO A 88 1.04 27.12 11.88
CA PRO A 88 0.37 26.76 10.64
C PRO A 88 1.38 26.30 9.59
N LEU A 89 1.03 25.26 8.82
CA LEU A 89 1.87 24.79 7.71
C LEU A 89 2.13 25.89 6.68
N SER A 90 1.18 26.81 6.50
CA SER A 90 1.34 27.99 5.64
C SER A 90 2.53 28.84 6.03
N ASP A 91 2.76 29.01 7.32
CA ASP A 91 3.79 29.91 7.85
C ASP A 91 5.16 29.27 7.70
N ILE A 92 5.24 27.95 7.87
CA ILE A 92 6.45 27.17 7.60
C ILE A 92 6.82 27.24 6.11
N VAL A 93 5.83 27.07 5.22
CA VAL A 93 6.05 27.13 3.77
C VAL A 93 6.41 28.53 3.29
N ALA A 94 5.86 29.57 3.92
CA ALA A 94 6.21 30.95 3.61
C ALA A 94 7.64 31.29 4.07
N ALA A 95 8.04 30.82 5.25
CA ALA A 95 9.40 31.03 5.78
C ALA A 95 10.48 30.31 4.96
N ASP A 96 10.16 29.18 4.32
CA ASP A 96 11.12 28.39 3.51
C ASP A 96 11.27 28.91 2.06
N ARG A 97 10.37 29.80 1.61
CA ARG A 97 10.39 30.39 0.26
C ARG A 97 10.94 31.83 0.19
N GLY A 98 11.29 32.42 1.32
CA GLY A 98 11.89 33.77 1.43
C GLY A 98 13.38 33.68 1.71
#